data_AF-A0A949P398-F1
#
_entry.id   AF-A0A949P398-F1
#
_cell.length_a   1.000
_cell.length_b   1.000
_cell.length_c   1.000
_cell.angle_alpha   90.00
_cell.angle_beta   90.00
_cell.angle_gamma   90.00
#
_symmetry.space_group_name_H-M   'P 1'
#
loop_
_entity.id
_entity.type
_entity.pdbx_description
1 polymer ?
#
loop_
_entity_poly.entity_id
_entity_poly.type
_entity_poly.pdbx_seq_one_letter_code
_entity_poly.pdbx_strand_id
1 'polypeptide(L)'
;MRPEFDGFSPDVITFLQELAQNNNREWFQENKARYRETIQIPMSNFIMAFAPSLSKVSGHYVADPRLNGGSMFRIYRDSRFSKGKPPYKTNVGCQFRHEAGKNVHAPGFY
;
A
#
# COMPACT_ATOMS: atom_id res chain seq x y z
N MET A 1 -15.35 -6.75 15.17
CA MET A 1 -14.14 -6.16 15.77
C MET A 1 -13.40 -5.44 14.66
N ARG A 2 -13.02 -4.16 14.81
CA ARG A 2 -12.06 -3.56 13.85
C ARG A 2 -10.69 -4.17 14.18
N PRO A 3 -9.90 -4.61 13.20
CA PRO A 3 -8.55 -5.09 13.49
C PRO A 3 -7.74 -3.95 14.10
N GLU A 4 -7.05 -4.24 15.20
CA GLU A 4 -6.11 -3.30 15.80
C GLU A 4 -4.86 -3.18 14.91
N PHE A 5 -4.28 -1.98 14.87
CA PHE A 5 -3.03 -1.71 14.19
C PHE A 5 -1.97 -1.40 15.24
N ASP A 6 -1.13 -2.40 15.54
CA ASP A 6 -0.08 -2.30 16.55
C ASP A 6 1.26 -1.84 15.96
N GLY A 7 1.25 -1.34 14.72
CA GLY A 7 2.44 -0.96 13.98
C GLY A 7 2.85 -1.97 12.91
N PHE A 8 3.92 -1.62 12.20
CA PHE A 8 4.57 -2.52 11.26
C PHE A 8 5.65 -3.31 11.97
N SER A 9 5.70 -4.63 11.72
CA SER A 9 6.81 -5.47 12.17
C SER A 9 8.13 -5.01 11.54
N PRO A 10 9.28 -5.13 12.23
CA PRO A 10 10.60 -4.93 11.62
C PRO A 10 10.82 -5.74 10.33
N ASP A 11 10.11 -6.87 10.18
CA ASP A 11 10.19 -7.71 8.99
C ASP A 11 9.78 -7.00 7.69
N VAL A 12 9.03 -5.88 7.78
CA VAL A 12 8.73 -5.04 6.62
C VAL A 12 10.01 -4.51 5.98
N ILE A 13 10.96 -4.02 6.77
CA ILE A 13 12.21 -3.46 6.25
C ILE A 13 13.05 -4.58 5.64
N THR A 14 13.16 -5.72 6.32
CA THR A 14 13.86 -6.91 5.84
C THR A 14 13.29 -7.39 4.51
N PHE A 15 11.97 -7.56 4.42
CA PHE A 15 11.30 -7.98 3.18
C PHE A 15 11.58 -7.01 2.02
N LEU A 16 11.53 -5.69 2.25
CA LEU A 16 11.77 -4.71 1.20
C LEU A 16 13.23 -4.70 0.72
N GLN A 17 14.18 -4.97 1.61
CA GLN A 17 15.60 -5.13 1.26
C GLN A 17 15.84 -6.39 0.43
N GLU A 18 15.27 -7.52 0.85
CA GLU A 18 15.35 -8.77 0.08
C GLU A 18 14.68 -8.65 -1.28
N LEU A 19 13.52 -7.97 -1.35
CA LEU A 19 12.83 -7.68 -2.61
C LEU A 19 13.67 -6.78 -3.51
N ALA A 20 14.44 -5.85 -2.96
CA ALA A 20 15.35 -5.02 -3.75
C ALA A 20 16.47 -5.84 -4.38
N GLN A 21 17.01 -6.83 -3.66
CA GLN A 21 18.04 -7.75 -4.14
C GLN A 21 17.50 -8.78 -5.15
N ASN A 22 16.27 -9.25 -4.94
CA ASN A 22 15.65 -10.33 -5.71
C ASN A 22 14.40 -9.85 -6.47
N ASN A 23 14.47 -8.69 -7.12
CA ASN A 23 13.31 -8.04 -7.74
C ASN A 23 12.93 -8.71 -9.09
N ASN A 24 12.49 -9.96 -9.02
CA ASN A 24 12.01 -10.76 -10.15
C ASN A 24 10.71 -11.47 -9.76
N ARG A 25 10.01 -12.00 -10.76
CA ARG A 25 8.65 -12.51 -10.59
C ARG A 25 8.63 -13.80 -9.78
N GLU A 26 9.63 -14.65 -10.00
CA GLU A 26 9.80 -15.97 -9.44
C GLU A 26 9.94 -15.86 -7.91
N TRP A 27 10.93 -15.09 -7.46
CA TRP A 27 11.16 -14.82 -6.04
C TRP A 27 9.93 -14.19 -5.38
N PHE A 28 9.26 -13.25 -6.04
CA PHE A 28 8.07 -12.63 -5.48
C PHE A 28 6.89 -13.60 -5.37
N GLN A 29 6.72 -14.56 -6.30
CA GLN A 29 5.65 -15.56 -6.16
C GLN A 29 5.89 -16.45 -4.95
N GLU A 30 7.12 -16.89 -4.72
CA GLU A 30 7.51 -17.71 -3.56
C GLU A 30 7.28 -16.94 -2.24
N ASN A 31 7.55 -15.63 -2.24
CA ASN A 31 7.44 -14.78 -1.06
C ASN A 31 6.10 -14.03 -0.93
N LYS A 32 5.12 -14.33 -1.79
CA LYS A 32 3.84 -13.60 -1.87
C LYS A 32 3.02 -13.72 -0.59
N ALA A 33 3.07 -14.87 0.08
CA ALA A 33 2.41 -15.07 1.37
C ALA A 33 3.01 -14.17 2.45
N ARG A 34 4.35 -14.12 2.54
CA ARG A 34 5.05 -13.20 3.46
C ARG A 34 4.69 -11.76 3.16
N TYR A 35 4.72 -11.33 1.89
CA TYR A 35 4.27 -9.99 1.49
C TYR A 35 2.86 -9.65 2.00
N ARG A 36 1.93 -10.60 1.89
CA ARG A 36 0.54 -10.42 2.34
C ARG A 36 0.49 -10.17 3.86
N GLU A 37 1.15 -11.03 4.62
CA GLU A 37 1.11 -10.98 6.09
C GLU A 37 1.92 -9.82 6.67
N THR A 38 3.07 -9.48 6.07
CA THR A 38 3.99 -8.48 6.63
C THR A 38 3.66 -7.07 6.16
N ILE A 39 3.11 -6.91 4.95
CA ILE A 39 2.86 -5.61 4.35
C ILE A 39 1.37 -5.36 4.11
N GLN A 40 0.67 -6.23 3.37
CA GLN A 40 -0.69 -5.92 2.93
C GLN A 40 -1.68 -5.86 4.10
N ILE A 41 -1.69 -6.86 4.97
CA ILE A 41 -2.62 -6.90 6.10
C ILE A 41 -2.33 -5.76 7.08
N PRO A 42 -1.07 -5.51 7.52
CA PRO A 42 -0.77 -4.38 8.41
C PRO A 42 -1.10 -3.02 7.80
N MET A 43 -0.85 -2.81 6.51
CA MET A 43 -1.20 -1.55 5.84
C MET A 43 -2.72 -1.38 5.71
N SER A 44 -3.47 -2.45 5.45
CA SER A 44 -4.94 -2.45 5.50
C SER A 44 -5.45 -2.06 6.89
N ASN A 45 -4.87 -2.64 7.94
CA ASN A 45 -5.22 -2.34 9.32
C ASN A 45 -4.89 -0.87 9.66
N PHE A 46 -3.73 -0.36 9.23
CA PHE A 46 -3.37 1.05 9.37
C PHE A 46 -4.40 1.97 8.71
N ILE A 47 -4.79 1.69 7.46
CA ILE A 47 -5.80 2.47 6.74
C ILE A 47 -7.13 2.50 7.51
N MET A 48 -7.58 1.35 8.04
CA MET A 48 -8.79 1.29 8.88
C MET A 48 -8.65 2.06 10.18
N ALA A 49 -7.51 1.92 10.87
CA ALA A 49 -7.23 2.58 12.14
C ALA A 49 -7.10 4.11 11.98
N PHE A 50 -6.60 4.57 10.83
CA PHE A 50 -6.45 5.99 10.53
C PHE A 50 -7.76 6.66 10.10
N ALA A 51 -8.73 5.91 9.58
CA ALA A 51 -9.99 6.43 9.05
C ALA A 51 -10.72 7.41 9.99
N PRO A 52 -10.87 7.16 11.31
CA PRO A 52 -11.53 8.11 12.21
C PRO A 52 -10.78 9.44 12.36
N SER A 53 -9.45 9.41 12.33
CA SER A 53 -8.61 10.61 12.37
C SER A 53 -8.71 11.39 11.06
N LEU A 54 -8.74 10.70 9.92
CA LEU A 54 -8.96 11.30 8.62
C LEU A 54 -10.33 12.01 8.54
N SER A 55 -11.39 11.40 9.08
CA SER A 55 -12.72 12.01 9.10
C SER A 55 -12.80 13.30 9.93
N LYS A 56 -11.92 13.47 10.93
CA LYS A 56 -11.80 14.74 11.68
C LYS A 56 -11.19 15.87 10.83
N VAL A 57 -10.36 15.52 9.85
CA VAL A 57 -9.83 16.49 8.88
C VAL A 57 -10.93 16.87 7.89
N SER A 58 -11.61 15.88 7.30
CA SER A 58 -12.80 16.06 6.47
C SER A 58 -13.47 14.72 6.18
N GLY A 59 -14.81 14.70 6.15
CA GLY A 59 -15.60 13.52 5.80
C GLY A 59 -15.52 13.12 4.33
N HIS A 60 -14.94 13.95 3.47
CA HIS A 60 -14.87 13.70 2.02
C HIS A 60 -13.66 12.86 1.59
N TYR A 61 -12.71 12.57 2.49
CA TYR A 61 -11.57 11.71 2.17
C TYR A 61 -11.87 10.25 2.47
N VAL A 62 -11.47 9.38 1.54
CA VAL A 62 -11.77 7.96 1.58
C VAL A 62 -10.56 7.18 2.10
N ALA A 63 -10.76 6.48 3.23
CA ALA A 63 -9.86 5.44 3.73
C ALA A 63 -10.42 4.06 3.37
N ASP A 64 -9.96 3.53 2.24
CA ASP A 64 -10.42 2.26 1.69
C ASP A 64 -9.39 1.15 1.95
N PRO A 65 -9.67 0.19 2.85
CA PRO A 65 -8.71 -0.81 3.27
C PRO A 65 -8.57 -1.98 2.30
N ARG A 66 -9.28 -1.98 1.15
CA ARG A 66 -9.14 -3.05 0.16
C ARG A 66 -7.68 -3.20 -0.26
N LEU A 67 -7.19 -4.44 -0.19
CA LEU A 67 -5.79 -4.79 -0.52
C LEU A 67 -5.42 -4.45 -1.97
N ASN A 68 -6.42 -4.37 -2.86
CA ASN A 68 -6.27 -3.98 -4.25
C ASN A 68 -7.34 -2.95 -4.62
N GLY A 69 -6.92 -1.85 -5.24
CA GLY A 69 -7.83 -0.80 -5.72
C GLY A 69 -8.40 0.12 -4.63
N GLY A 70 -7.99 -0.04 -3.37
CA GLY A 70 -8.29 0.88 -2.28
C GLY A 70 -7.23 1.98 -2.10
N SER A 71 -7.07 2.43 -0.86
CA SER A 71 -6.11 3.46 -0.47
C SER A 71 -4.65 2.99 -0.52
N MET A 72 -4.39 1.69 -0.46
CA MET A 72 -3.03 1.14 -0.58
C MET A 72 -2.48 1.28 -2.01
N PHE A 73 -1.22 1.69 -2.16
CA PHE A 73 -0.57 1.65 -3.46
C PHE A 73 -0.29 0.22 -3.92
N ARG A 74 -0.46 -0.03 -5.23
CA ARG A 74 0.00 -1.28 -5.85
C ARG A 74 1.52 -1.43 -5.71
N ILE A 75 1.96 -2.67 -5.43
CA ILE A 75 3.38 -3.04 -5.41
C ILE A 75 4.00 -3.04 -6.82
N TYR A 76 3.23 -3.35 -7.85
CA TYR A 76 3.73 -3.38 -9.23
C TYR A 76 4.12 -1.98 -9.71
N ARG A 77 5.27 -1.87 -10.38
CA ARG A 77 5.64 -0.66 -11.12
C ARG A 77 4.83 -0.55 -12.42
N ASP A 78 4.78 0.66 -12.98
CA ASP A 78 4.32 0.85 -14.34
C ASP A 78 5.47 0.54 -15.30
N SER A 79 5.30 -0.48 -16.14
CA SER A 79 6.33 -0.92 -17.09
C SER A 79 6.16 -0.30 -18.48
N ARG A 80 5.06 0.40 -18.77
CA ARG A 80 4.69 0.83 -20.14
C ARG A 80 5.71 1.76 -20.79
N PHE A 81 6.47 2.51 -19.98
CA PHE A 81 7.42 3.52 -20.47
C PHE A 81 8.82 3.35 -19.87
N SER A 82 9.14 2.19 -19.30
CA SER A 82 10.40 1.99 -18.57
C SER A 82 11.02 0.65 -18.92
N LYS A 83 11.86 0.65 -19.96
CA LYS A 83 12.68 -0.51 -20.33
C LYS A 83 13.63 -0.83 -19.17
N GLY A 84 13.67 -2.10 -18.75
CA GLY A 84 14.64 -2.61 -17.77
C GLY A 84 14.40 -2.21 -16.30
N LYS A 85 13.28 -1.56 -15.93
CA LYS A 85 12.98 -1.33 -14.52
C LYS A 85 12.51 -2.61 -13.82
N PRO A 86 12.86 -2.81 -12.53
CA PRO A 86 12.38 -3.95 -11.79
C PRO A 86 10.84 -3.94 -11.66
N PRO A 87 10.19 -5.12 -11.72
CA PRO A 87 8.73 -5.24 -11.74
C PRO A 87 8.02 -4.73 -10.47
N TYR A 88 8.71 -4.73 -9.32
CA TYR A 88 8.11 -4.40 -8.03
C TYR A 88 8.73 -3.15 -7.40
N LYS A 89 7.90 -2.38 -6.71
CA LYS A 89 8.33 -1.28 -5.84
C LYS A 89 8.99 -1.85 -4.58
N THR A 90 10.04 -1.19 -4.13
CA THR A 90 10.81 -1.51 -2.91
C THR A 90 10.42 -0.58 -1.75
N ASN A 91 9.21 -0.02 -1.82
CA ASN A 91 8.62 0.83 -0.79
C ASN A 91 7.12 0.53 -0.69
N VAL A 92 6.52 0.93 0.43
CA VAL A 92 5.09 0.79 0.70
C VAL A 92 4.53 2.18 0.98
N GLY A 93 3.31 2.43 0.52
CA GLY A 93 2.61 3.67 0.82
C GLY A 93 1.11 3.52 0.55
N CYS A 94 0.37 4.53 0.98
CA CYS A 94 -1.05 4.64 0.76
C CYS A 94 -1.40 6.08 0.33
N GLN A 95 -2.63 6.27 -0.12
CA GLN A 95 -3.19 7.57 -0.44
C GLN A 95 -4.63 7.63 0.08
N PHE A 96 -5.03 8.81 0.54
CA PHE A 96 -6.41 9.12 0.89
C PHE A 96 -6.94 10.11 -0.13
N ARG A 97 -7.78 9.63 -1.06
CA ARG A 97 -8.36 10.45 -2.11
C ARG A 97 -9.63 11.11 -1.62
N HIS A 98 -9.91 12.31 -2.11
CA HIS A 98 -11.26 12.86 -2.04
C HIS A 98 -12.25 11.93 -2.76
N GLU A 99 -13.48 11.82 -2.29
CA GLU A 99 -14.55 11.01 -2.89
C GLU A 99 -14.83 11.38 -4.36
N ALA A 100 -14.55 12.63 -4.71
CA ALA A 100 -14.58 13.15 -6.08
C ALA A 100 -13.37 12.72 -6.93
N GLY A 101 -12.62 11.67 -6.54
CA GLY A 101 -11.32 11.28 -7.09
C GLY A 101 -11.28 10.84 -8.58
N LYS A 102 -12.40 10.94 -9.30
CA LYS A 102 -12.44 10.90 -10.78
C LYS A 102 -12.14 12.27 -11.42
N ASN A 103 -12.20 13.35 -10.63
CA ASN A 103 -11.80 14.68 -11.04
C ASN A 103 -10.29 14.85 -10.83
N VAL A 104 -9.57 15.27 -11.88
CA VAL A 104 -8.11 15.45 -11.88
C VAL A 104 -7.64 16.52 -10.89
N HIS A 105 -8.51 17.44 -10.50
CA HIS A 105 -8.21 18.51 -9.53
C HIS A 105 -8.63 18.16 -8.10
N ALA A 106 -9.16 16.95 -7.87
CA ALA A 106 -9.54 16.53 -6.54
C ALA A 106 -8.30 16.39 -5.64
N PRO A 107 -8.33 16.96 -4.40
CA PRO A 107 -7.20 16.86 -3.50
C PRO A 107 -7.01 15.44 -2.96
N GLY A 108 -5.83 15.17 -2.41
CA GLY A 108 -5.53 13.92 -1.73
C GLY A 108 -4.29 14.02 -0.85
N PHE A 109 -4.18 13.10 0.09
CA PHE A 109 -3.02 12.93 0.97
C PHE A 109 -2.27 11.64 0.62
N TYR A 110 -0.94 11.64 0.75
CA TYR A 110 -0.08 10.46 0.60
C TYR A 110 1.10 10.52 1.55
#